data_AF-A0A3D9MPK5-F1
#
_entry.id   AF-A0A3D9MPK5-F1
#
_cell.length_a   1.000
_cell.length_b   1.000
_cell.length_c   1.000
_cell.angle_alpha   90.00
_cell.angle_beta   90.00
_cell.angle_gamma   90.00
#
_symmetry.space_group_name_H-M   'P 1'
#
loop_
_entity.id
_entity.type
_entity.pdbx_description
1 polymer ?
#
loop_
_entity_poly.entity_id
_entity_poly.type
_entity_poly.pdbx_seq_one_letter_code
_entity_poly.pdbx_strand_id
1 'polypeptide(L)'
;MSSHDSFNASRRGALKCLAFGGLGTVFVLTGGILTPVELALAADQNSSAAKGGVPLFLQISDSHIGFNKEANPDVAGTLKQTIEYVNAMPVKPALTIHTGDITHLSKASEFDLAAQLMSGLNITELHTVPGEHDVTDGPGTEYFSRFGKASDNKGYYSFDHQGVHFIGLVNVMHFKPNGLGGLGDEQLEWLENDLKGRSSSTPIVVFAHMPMWTIYEPWGWGTGDAGQAMSYLKRFGSVTVLNGHIHQIVSKVEGNITFHTARSTAYPQPTAGNGTGPGPLTVPSDQLPKMLGVTSIKIARHPLKATLDDTTLV
;
A
#
# COMPACT_ATOMS: atom_id res chain seq x y z
N MET A 1 25.25 -23.08 -39.45
CA MET A 1 23.77 -23.13 -39.52
C MET A 1 23.33 -23.82 -38.24
N SER A 2 23.06 -23.04 -37.19
CA SER A 2 21.72 -22.59 -36.74
C SER A 2 21.09 -23.65 -35.84
N SER A 3 20.55 -23.40 -34.66
CA SER A 3 20.44 -22.21 -33.80
C SER A 3 19.85 -22.74 -32.48
N HIS A 4 20.35 -22.26 -31.35
CA HIS A 4 19.68 -22.39 -30.06
C HIS A 4 18.35 -21.64 -30.09
N ASP A 5 17.29 -22.18 -29.49
CA ASP A 5 16.20 -21.34 -28.98
C ASP A 5 15.47 -21.92 -27.75
N SER A 6 15.90 -21.37 -26.62
CA SER A 6 15.10 -20.68 -25.60
C SER A 6 13.64 -21.12 -25.34
N PHE A 7 13.40 -21.59 -24.11
CA PHE A 7 12.07 -21.67 -23.48
C PHE A 7 11.44 -20.26 -23.40
N ASN A 8 10.48 -19.98 -24.26
CA ASN A 8 9.74 -18.73 -24.26
C ASN A 8 8.39 -18.91 -23.53
N ALA A 9 8.42 -18.85 -22.19
CA ALA A 9 7.22 -18.64 -21.40
C ALA A 9 6.71 -17.21 -21.65
N SER A 10 5.75 -17.06 -22.57
CA SER A 10 5.27 -15.74 -22.97
C SER A 10 4.67 -14.98 -21.76
N ARG A 11 5.08 -13.72 -21.60
CA ARG A 11 4.64 -12.76 -20.55
C ARG A 11 3.12 -12.55 -20.46
N ARG A 12 2.34 -13.06 -21.44
CA ARG A 12 0.86 -13.01 -21.44
C ARG A 12 0.22 -13.93 -20.40
N GLY A 13 0.93 -14.97 -19.92
CA GLY A 13 0.43 -15.85 -18.87
C GLY A 13 0.40 -15.21 -17.48
N ALA A 14 1.23 -14.19 -17.24
CA ALA A 14 1.40 -13.58 -15.92
C ALA A 14 0.25 -12.65 -15.49
N LEU A 15 -0.63 -12.25 -16.42
CA LEU A 15 -1.61 -11.17 -16.19
C LEU A 15 -3.08 -11.63 -16.20
N LYS A 16 -3.37 -12.92 -16.42
CA LYS A 16 -4.75 -13.43 -16.52
C LYS A 16 -5.47 -13.67 -15.18
N CYS A 17 -4.85 -13.37 -14.04
CA CYS A 17 -5.40 -13.69 -12.71
C CYS A 17 -5.48 -12.50 -11.75
N LEU A 18 -5.47 -11.27 -12.25
CA LEU A 18 -5.11 -10.11 -11.46
C LEU A 18 -6.25 -9.10 -11.33
N ALA A 19 -7.26 -9.43 -10.52
CA ALA A 19 -8.09 -8.45 -9.85
C ALA A 19 -7.48 -8.27 -8.43
N PHE A 20 -6.95 -7.09 -8.13
CA PHE A 20 -6.09 -6.77 -6.98
C PHE A 20 -6.69 -5.69 -6.07
N GLY A 21 -7.70 -6.06 -5.28
CA GLY A 21 -8.55 -5.07 -4.64
C GLY A 21 -8.44 -4.88 -3.13
N GLY A 22 -7.53 -5.52 -2.39
CA GLY A 22 -7.42 -5.15 -0.96
C GLY A 22 -6.64 -5.98 0.04
N LEU A 23 -6.07 -7.15 -0.30
CA LEU A 23 -5.07 -7.73 0.60
C LEU A 23 -3.82 -6.84 0.71
N GLY A 24 -3.55 -6.08 -0.34
CA GLY A 24 -2.56 -5.01 -0.41
C GLY A 24 -2.55 -4.50 -1.85
N THR A 25 -2.21 -3.23 -2.04
CA THR A 25 -2.24 -2.60 -3.37
C THR A 25 -0.87 -2.77 -4.03
N VAL A 26 -0.82 -3.46 -5.16
CA VAL A 26 0.41 -3.61 -5.94
C VAL A 26 0.52 -2.47 -6.94
N PHE A 27 1.67 -1.80 -6.98
CA PHE A 27 1.92 -0.68 -7.88
C PHE A 27 2.94 -1.04 -8.96
N VAL A 28 2.70 -0.53 -10.17
CA VAL A 28 3.61 -0.61 -11.31
C VAL A 28 3.93 0.79 -11.82
N LEU A 29 5.14 0.98 -12.34
CA LEU A 29 5.52 2.21 -13.02
C LEU A 29 5.11 2.12 -14.50
N THR A 30 4.09 2.88 -14.89
CA THR A 30 3.57 2.94 -16.27
C THR A 30 3.63 4.38 -16.76
N GLY A 31 4.38 4.64 -17.84
CA GLY A 31 4.50 6.00 -18.40
C GLY A 31 5.09 7.04 -17.44
N GLY A 32 5.87 6.62 -16.44
CA GLY A 32 6.41 7.50 -15.40
C GLY A 32 5.46 7.79 -14.23
N ILE A 33 4.27 7.19 -14.23
CA ILE A 33 3.28 7.30 -13.15
C ILE A 33 3.19 5.95 -12.44
N LEU A 34 3.18 5.97 -11.10
CA LEU A 34 2.90 4.76 -10.34
C LEU A 34 1.40 4.57 -10.26
N THR A 35 0.96 3.40 -10.68
CA THR A 35 -0.46 3.11 -10.84
C THR A 35 -0.77 1.76 -10.17
N PRO A 36 -1.85 1.66 -9.39
CA PRO A 36 -2.35 0.37 -8.92
C PRO A 36 -2.54 -0.57 -10.11
N VAL A 37 -2.11 -1.83 -10.00
CA VAL A 37 -2.17 -2.76 -11.14
C VAL A 37 -3.60 -2.93 -11.66
N GLU A 38 -4.62 -2.88 -10.80
CA GLU A 38 -6.03 -2.91 -11.25
C GLU A 38 -6.36 -1.78 -12.21
N LEU A 39 -5.94 -0.55 -11.87
CA LEU A 39 -6.22 0.63 -12.68
C LEU A 39 -5.42 0.60 -13.99
N ALA A 40 -4.18 0.13 -13.94
CA ALA A 40 -3.37 -0.09 -15.13
C ALA A 40 -4.00 -1.13 -16.08
N LEU A 41 -4.52 -2.24 -15.54
CA LEU A 41 -5.20 -3.28 -16.33
C LEU A 41 -6.55 -2.82 -16.88
N ALA A 42 -7.30 -1.99 -16.14
CA ALA A 42 -8.58 -1.44 -16.59
C ALA A 42 -8.41 -0.42 -17.74
N ALA A 43 -7.33 0.38 -17.71
CA ALA A 43 -7.02 1.34 -18.76
C ALA A 43 -6.57 0.69 -20.09
N ASP A 44 -6.04 -0.54 -20.04
CA ASP A 44 -5.43 -1.22 -21.20
C ASP A 44 -6.44 -1.98 -22.09
N GLN A 45 -7.75 -1.88 -21.82
CA GLN A 45 -8.80 -2.51 -22.64
C GLN A 45 -8.86 -1.98 -24.09
N ASN A 46 -8.26 -0.81 -24.38
CA ASN A 46 -8.34 -0.14 -25.68
C ASN A 46 -7.00 0.31 -26.31
N SER A 47 -5.83 -0.05 -25.75
CA SER A 47 -4.54 0.36 -26.33
C SER A 47 -3.52 -0.76 -26.31
N SER A 48 -2.81 -0.98 -27.42
CA SER A 48 -1.73 -1.97 -27.53
C SER A 48 -0.41 -1.51 -26.87
N ALA A 49 -0.47 -0.77 -25.77
CA ALA A 49 0.66 0.01 -25.25
C ALA A 49 0.79 0.03 -23.73
N ALA A 50 0.67 -1.12 -23.05
CA ALA A 50 1.41 -1.32 -21.80
C ALA A 50 1.95 -2.75 -21.72
N LYS A 51 3.26 -2.90 -21.93
CA LYS A 51 3.98 -3.97 -21.22
C LYS A 51 3.83 -3.59 -19.74
N GLY A 52 2.82 -4.15 -19.06
CA GLY A 52 2.63 -3.93 -17.62
C GLY A 52 3.98 -4.05 -16.93
N GLY A 53 4.40 -2.96 -16.27
CA GLY A 53 5.70 -2.86 -15.64
C GLY A 53 5.91 -4.00 -14.63
N VAL A 54 7.16 -4.27 -14.28
CA VAL A 54 7.45 -5.14 -13.14
C VAL A 54 6.82 -4.48 -11.90
N PRO A 55 6.05 -5.23 -11.07
CA PRO A 55 5.56 -4.72 -9.79
C PRO A 55 6.70 -4.06 -9.01
N LEU A 56 6.56 -2.77 -8.69
CA LEU A 56 7.61 -2.02 -8.01
C LEU A 56 7.50 -2.22 -6.50
N PHE A 57 6.32 -1.97 -5.93
CA PHE A 57 6.10 -2.14 -4.51
C PHE A 57 4.67 -2.60 -4.18
N LEU A 58 4.53 -3.16 -2.99
CA LEU A 58 3.27 -3.51 -2.34
C LEU A 58 2.97 -2.45 -1.27
N GLN A 59 1.73 -1.95 -1.22
CA GLN A 59 1.20 -1.17 -0.09
C GLN A 59 0.27 -2.04 0.75
N ILE A 60 0.56 -2.18 2.04
CA ILE A 60 -0.33 -2.73 3.07
C ILE A 60 -0.74 -1.58 3.99
N SER A 61 -1.93 -1.63 4.58
CA SER A 61 -2.39 -0.59 5.50
C SER A 61 -3.35 -1.13 6.56
N ASP A 62 -3.39 -0.44 7.71
CA ASP A 62 -4.41 -0.58 8.75
C ASP A 62 -4.65 -2.05 9.14
N SER A 63 -3.58 -2.74 9.54
CA SER A 63 -3.62 -4.15 9.94
C SER A 63 -4.23 -4.36 11.32
N HIS A 64 -4.21 -3.34 12.18
CA HIS A 64 -4.80 -3.32 13.51
C HIS A 64 -4.62 -4.62 14.30
N ILE A 65 -3.40 -5.17 14.31
CA ILE A 65 -3.10 -6.39 15.07
C ILE A 65 -3.48 -6.16 16.53
N GLY A 66 -4.33 -7.05 17.06
CA GLY A 66 -4.95 -6.91 18.39
C GLY A 66 -6.45 -6.67 18.38
N PHE A 67 -7.03 -6.19 17.27
CA PHE A 67 -8.48 -6.08 17.13
C PHE A 67 -9.15 -7.45 17.06
N ASN A 68 -10.26 -7.64 17.78
CA ASN A 68 -10.96 -8.92 17.88
C ASN A 68 -12.49 -8.78 18.08
N LYS A 69 -13.08 -7.71 17.54
CA LYS A 69 -14.53 -7.43 17.69
C LYS A 69 -15.31 -7.91 16.47
N GLU A 70 -16.62 -7.73 16.53
CA GLU A 70 -17.59 -8.26 15.55
C GLU A 70 -17.24 -7.94 14.09
N ALA A 71 -16.72 -6.75 13.80
CA ALA A 71 -16.35 -6.36 12.43
C ALA A 71 -15.30 -7.28 11.79
N ASN A 72 -14.37 -7.81 12.59
CA ASN A 72 -13.44 -8.88 12.22
C ASN A 72 -12.78 -9.47 13.50
N PRO A 73 -13.15 -10.69 13.93
CA PRO A 73 -12.57 -11.30 15.11
C PRO A 73 -11.14 -11.86 14.91
N ASP A 74 -10.65 -11.97 13.66
CA ASP A 74 -9.36 -12.57 13.31
C ASP A 74 -8.57 -11.72 12.30
N VAL A 75 -8.12 -10.55 12.74
CA VAL A 75 -7.29 -9.63 11.92
C VAL A 75 -5.90 -10.19 11.62
N ALA A 76 -5.37 -11.07 12.48
CA ALA A 76 -4.12 -11.78 12.21
C ALA A 76 -4.27 -12.76 11.04
N GLY A 77 -5.40 -13.46 10.98
CA GLY A 77 -5.76 -14.35 9.87
C GLY A 77 -5.90 -13.60 8.54
N THR A 78 -6.52 -12.42 8.54
CA THR A 78 -6.64 -11.62 7.30
C THR A 78 -5.30 -11.07 6.83
N LEU A 79 -4.44 -10.56 7.73
CA LEU A 79 -3.07 -10.19 7.36
C LEU A 79 -2.26 -11.40 6.84
N LYS A 80 -2.42 -12.57 7.46
CA LYS A 80 -1.74 -13.79 7.00
C LYS A 80 -2.17 -14.17 5.58
N GLN A 81 -3.46 -14.05 5.25
CA GLN A 81 -3.96 -14.27 3.89
C GLN A 81 -3.33 -13.29 2.89
N THR A 82 -3.12 -12.03 3.29
CA THR A 82 -2.36 -11.06 2.47
C THR A 82 -0.97 -11.56 2.14
N ILE A 83 -0.25 -12.00 3.17
CA ILE A 83 1.14 -12.44 3.05
C ILE A 83 1.23 -13.68 2.16
N GLU A 84 0.35 -14.66 2.37
CA GLU A 84 0.25 -15.87 1.54
C GLU A 84 -0.04 -15.54 0.08
N TYR A 85 -0.96 -14.60 -0.18
CA TYR A 85 -1.30 -14.15 -1.52
C TYR A 85 -0.10 -13.51 -2.23
N VAL A 86 0.58 -12.57 -1.57
CA VAL A 86 1.78 -11.90 -2.10
C VAL A 86 2.91 -12.89 -2.35
N ASN A 87 3.11 -13.84 -1.44
CA ASN A 87 4.14 -14.87 -1.56
C ASN A 87 3.90 -15.82 -2.74
N ALA A 88 2.65 -16.04 -3.10
CA ALA A 88 2.24 -16.87 -4.23
C ALA A 88 2.32 -16.14 -5.59
N MET A 89 2.60 -14.83 -5.61
CA MET A 89 2.71 -14.09 -6.87
C MET A 89 3.89 -14.59 -7.70
N PRO A 90 3.71 -14.82 -9.03
CA PRO A 90 4.77 -15.30 -9.91
C PRO A 90 5.89 -14.26 -10.11
N VAL A 91 5.54 -12.97 -10.02
CA VAL A 91 6.49 -11.85 -10.00
C VAL A 91 6.21 -11.05 -8.75
N LYS A 92 7.21 -10.95 -7.88
CA LYS A 92 7.08 -10.25 -6.60
C LYS A 92 7.39 -8.76 -6.77
N PRO A 93 6.68 -7.87 -6.05
CA PRO A 93 7.13 -6.51 -5.84
C PRO A 93 8.52 -6.48 -5.21
N ALA A 94 9.29 -5.43 -5.47
CA ALA A 94 10.66 -5.31 -4.96
C ALA A 94 10.72 -4.94 -3.47
N LEU A 95 9.74 -4.17 -3.00
CA LEU A 95 9.62 -3.75 -1.60
C LEU A 95 8.15 -3.72 -1.14
N THR A 96 7.96 -3.69 0.17
CA THR A 96 6.67 -3.47 0.82
C THR A 96 6.70 -2.17 1.60
N ILE A 97 5.63 -1.38 1.50
CA ILE A 97 5.35 -0.27 2.40
C ILE A 97 4.14 -0.60 3.27
N HIS A 98 4.16 -0.24 4.56
CA HIS A 98 2.99 -0.26 5.43
C HIS A 98 2.62 1.16 5.86
N THR A 99 1.43 1.62 5.48
CA THR A 99 0.97 3.01 5.71
C THR A 99 0.28 3.21 7.06
N GLY A 100 0.86 2.67 8.14
CA GLY A 100 0.39 2.87 9.52
C GLY A 100 -0.79 2.00 9.97
N ASP A 101 -1.12 2.13 11.25
CA ASP A 101 -2.04 1.30 12.02
C ASP A 101 -1.70 -0.19 11.91
N ILE A 102 -0.43 -0.51 12.16
CA ILE A 102 0.06 -1.90 12.22
C ILE A 102 -0.60 -2.63 13.39
N THR A 103 -0.73 -1.97 14.54
CA THR A 103 -1.34 -2.48 15.77
C THR A 103 -2.63 -1.73 16.09
N HIS A 104 -3.44 -2.28 17.01
CA HIS A 104 -4.70 -1.65 17.38
C HIS A 104 -4.61 -0.80 18.65
N LEU A 105 -3.77 -1.19 19.62
CA LEU A 105 -3.67 -0.54 20.94
C LEU A 105 -2.21 -0.27 21.33
N SER A 106 -1.28 -0.26 20.37
CA SER A 106 0.15 -0.02 20.57
C SER A 106 0.82 -0.95 21.61
N LYS A 107 0.27 -2.14 21.87
CA LYS A 107 0.83 -3.05 22.87
C LYS A 107 2.04 -3.79 22.33
N ALA A 108 3.05 -4.00 23.18
CA ALA A 108 4.24 -4.80 22.85
C ALA A 108 3.90 -6.15 22.19
N SER A 109 2.92 -6.89 22.74
CA SER A 109 2.48 -8.18 22.20
C SER A 109 1.82 -8.08 20.82
N GLU A 110 1.12 -6.97 20.54
CA GLU A 110 0.52 -6.73 19.22
C GLU A 110 1.61 -6.44 18.20
N PHE A 111 2.61 -5.65 18.59
CA PHE A 111 3.78 -5.37 17.78
C PHE A 111 4.64 -6.61 17.51
N ASP A 112 4.85 -7.47 18.51
CA ASP A 112 5.57 -8.75 18.36
C ASP A 112 4.87 -9.66 17.36
N LEU A 113 3.55 -9.80 17.48
CA LEU A 113 2.75 -10.58 16.54
C LEU A 113 2.79 -9.99 15.13
N ALA A 114 2.66 -8.66 15.00
CA ALA A 114 2.73 -7.99 13.71
C ALA A 114 4.10 -8.19 13.04
N ALA A 115 5.20 -8.02 13.78
CA ALA A 115 6.55 -8.26 13.28
C ALA A 115 6.76 -9.73 12.88
N GLN A 116 6.27 -10.67 13.69
CA GLN A 116 6.30 -12.10 13.38
C GLN A 116 5.54 -12.40 12.08
N LEU A 117 4.32 -11.89 11.91
CA LEU A 117 3.53 -12.09 10.70
C LEU A 117 4.25 -11.50 9.49
N MET A 118 4.65 -10.22 9.55
CA MET A 118 5.31 -9.53 8.43
C MET A 118 6.66 -10.18 8.05
N SER A 119 7.37 -10.83 8.97
CA SER A 119 8.57 -11.61 8.65
C SER A 119 8.31 -12.79 7.71
N GLY A 120 7.05 -13.21 7.57
CA GLY A 120 6.61 -14.22 6.61
C GLY A 120 6.52 -13.73 5.17
N LEU A 121 6.67 -12.42 4.90
CA LEU A 121 6.74 -11.90 3.53
C LEU A 121 8.04 -12.37 2.86
N ASN A 122 7.92 -12.89 1.64
CA ASN A 122 9.06 -13.20 0.78
C ASN A 122 9.65 -11.95 0.09
N ILE A 123 9.18 -10.76 0.46
CA ILE A 123 9.72 -9.46 0.09
C ILE A 123 10.47 -8.96 1.32
N THR A 124 11.80 -8.92 1.25
CA THR A 124 12.64 -8.64 2.43
C THR A 124 12.79 -7.16 2.75
N GLU A 125 12.54 -6.28 1.77
CA GLU A 125 12.58 -4.84 1.96
C GLU A 125 11.19 -4.37 2.44
N LEU A 126 11.11 -3.92 3.69
CA LEU A 126 9.89 -3.44 4.34
C LEU A 126 10.15 -2.03 4.91
N HIS A 127 9.29 -1.10 4.53
CA HIS A 127 9.29 0.28 5.00
C HIS A 127 7.94 0.58 5.64
N THR A 128 7.93 1.29 6.76
CA THR A 128 6.68 1.59 7.46
C THR A 128 6.67 3.05 7.93
N VAL A 129 5.47 3.58 8.13
CA VAL A 129 5.17 4.77 8.93
C VAL A 129 4.15 4.39 10.00
N PRO A 130 4.15 5.02 11.18
CA PRO A 130 3.15 4.73 12.22
C PRO A 130 1.80 5.34 11.83
N GLY A 131 0.72 4.68 12.25
CA GLY A 131 -0.60 5.31 12.35
C GLY A 131 -0.94 5.73 13.78
N GLU A 132 -2.07 6.40 14.01
CA GLU A 132 -2.41 6.86 15.36
C GLU A 132 -2.58 5.71 16.36
N HIS A 133 -2.99 4.53 15.90
CA HIS A 133 -3.13 3.34 16.76
C HIS A 133 -1.78 2.70 17.12
N ASP A 134 -0.69 3.09 16.48
CA ASP A 134 0.67 2.61 16.77
C ASP A 134 1.39 3.45 17.83
N VAL A 135 0.88 4.65 18.12
CA VAL A 135 1.54 5.65 18.97
C VAL A 135 0.63 6.17 20.08
N THR A 136 -0.30 5.34 20.56
CA THR A 136 -1.24 5.72 21.63
C THR A 136 -0.55 5.99 22.98
N ASP A 137 0.71 5.55 23.13
CA ASP A 137 1.56 5.89 24.28
C ASP A 137 2.10 7.33 24.21
N GLY A 138 2.00 8.00 23.06
CA GLY A 138 2.50 9.34 22.77
C GLY A 138 3.85 9.30 22.05
N PRO A 139 4.94 8.80 22.67
CA PRO A 139 6.25 8.70 22.04
C PRO A 139 6.39 7.64 20.94
N GLY A 140 5.46 6.69 20.79
CA GLY A 140 5.57 5.60 19.81
C GLY A 140 6.66 4.58 20.16
N THR A 141 6.90 4.33 21.45
CA THR A 141 8.07 3.59 21.95
C THR A 141 8.17 2.20 21.32
N GLU A 142 7.08 1.45 21.35
CA GLU A 142 7.04 0.10 20.82
C GLU A 142 7.16 0.08 19.28
N TYR A 143 6.54 1.04 18.59
CA TYR A 143 6.67 1.20 17.15
C TYR A 143 8.13 1.46 16.75
N PHE A 144 8.77 2.48 17.33
CA PHE A 144 10.14 2.86 16.95
C PHE A 144 11.17 1.79 17.32
N SER A 145 10.96 1.05 18.40
CA SER A 145 11.86 -0.07 18.76
C SER A 145 11.95 -1.17 17.69
N ARG A 146 10.88 -1.39 16.91
CA ARG A 146 10.80 -2.45 15.88
C ARG A 146 10.95 -1.90 14.46
N PHE A 147 10.37 -0.74 14.20
CA PHE A 147 10.25 -0.18 12.84
C PHE A 147 10.94 1.17 12.65
N GLY A 148 11.50 1.77 13.71
CA GLY A 148 12.12 3.09 13.67
C GLY A 148 13.51 3.13 13.01
N LYS A 149 14.17 1.98 12.85
CA LYS A 149 15.56 1.88 12.36
C LYS A 149 15.79 2.58 11.02
N ALA A 150 14.84 2.49 10.08
CA ALA A 150 14.95 3.12 8.76
C ALA A 150 15.05 4.67 8.85
N SER A 151 14.52 5.23 9.94
CA SER A 151 14.51 6.66 10.21
C SER A 151 15.54 7.12 11.23
N ASP A 152 16.46 6.26 11.66
CA ASP A 152 17.32 6.51 12.82
C ASP A 152 16.50 6.93 14.06
N ASN A 153 15.32 6.30 14.22
CA ASN A 153 14.30 6.60 15.23
C ASN A 153 13.74 8.03 15.22
N LYS A 154 13.88 8.79 14.12
CA LYS A 154 13.27 10.11 13.93
C LYS A 154 11.83 10.05 13.41
N GLY A 155 11.43 8.90 12.90
CA GLY A 155 10.11 8.58 12.37
C GLY A 155 9.94 8.83 10.87
N TYR A 156 10.38 9.99 10.36
CA TYR A 156 10.33 10.32 8.93
C TYR A 156 11.70 10.10 8.26
N TYR A 157 11.70 9.65 7.01
CA TYR A 157 12.90 9.24 6.28
C TYR A 157 12.64 9.13 4.78
N SER A 158 13.71 8.99 4.01
CA SER A 158 13.63 8.84 2.56
C SER A 158 14.64 7.81 2.06
N PHE A 159 14.37 7.22 0.90
CA PHE A 159 15.26 6.26 0.25
C PHE A 159 15.01 6.22 -1.26
N ASP A 160 15.99 5.73 -2.02
CA ASP A 160 15.88 5.57 -3.47
C ASP A 160 15.78 4.09 -3.83
N HIS A 161 14.82 3.73 -4.70
CA HIS A 161 14.68 2.38 -5.21
C HIS A 161 14.34 2.43 -6.71
N GLN A 162 15.19 1.81 -7.54
CA GLN A 162 15.03 1.76 -9.02
C GLN A 162 14.73 3.12 -9.69
N GLY A 163 15.38 4.19 -9.21
CA GLY A 163 15.23 5.53 -9.77
C GLY A 163 13.97 6.28 -9.32
N VAL A 164 13.16 5.68 -8.44
CA VAL A 164 12.05 6.35 -7.74
C VAL A 164 12.53 6.76 -6.36
N HIS A 165 12.16 7.97 -5.95
CA HIS A 165 12.45 8.47 -4.63
C HIS A 165 11.25 8.31 -3.70
N PHE A 166 11.43 7.58 -2.60
CA PHE A 166 10.41 7.29 -1.61
C PHE A 166 10.61 8.12 -0.35
N ILE A 167 9.51 8.63 0.20
CA ILE A 167 9.49 9.51 1.37
C ILE A 167 8.42 9.00 2.33
N GLY A 168 8.84 8.55 3.51
CA GLY A 168 7.96 8.23 4.62
C GLY A 168 7.78 9.44 5.53
N LEU A 169 6.54 9.91 5.67
CA LEU A 169 6.18 11.04 6.54
C LEU A 169 5.33 10.56 7.73
N VAL A 170 5.51 11.21 8.87
CA VAL A 170 4.77 10.94 10.10
C VAL A 170 3.83 12.10 10.39
N ASN A 171 2.52 11.86 10.27
CA ASN A 171 1.48 12.87 10.48
C ASN A 171 0.53 12.57 11.64
N VAL A 172 0.88 11.61 12.51
CA VAL A 172 0.05 11.12 13.63
C VAL A 172 0.58 11.49 15.02
N MET A 173 1.73 12.16 15.10
CA MET A 173 2.35 12.56 16.37
C MET A 173 1.86 13.93 16.86
N HIS A 174 1.36 14.76 15.94
CA HIS A 174 0.93 16.13 16.21
C HIS A 174 -0.37 16.43 15.47
N PHE A 175 -1.48 16.47 16.19
CA PHE A 175 -2.78 16.78 15.60
C PHE A 175 -3.01 18.30 15.53
N LYS A 176 -3.64 18.72 14.43
CA LYS A 176 -4.19 20.06 14.19
C LYS A 176 -5.67 20.08 14.64
N PRO A 177 -6.36 21.24 14.60
CA PRO A 177 -7.79 21.30 14.92
C PRO A 177 -8.61 20.28 14.14
N ASN A 178 -9.73 19.85 14.72
CA ASN A 178 -10.64 18.82 14.18
C ASN A 178 -10.00 17.43 14.01
N GLY A 179 -8.88 17.17 14.69
CA GLY A 179 -8.22 15.87 14.67
C GLY A 179 -7.45 15.60 13.38
N LEU A 180 -7.21 16.62 12.55
CA LEU A 180 -6.38 16.49 11.36
C LEU A 180 -4.93 16.16 11.76
N GLY A 181 -4.25 15.36 10.95
CA GLY A 181 -2.82 15.10 11.13
C GLY A 181 -1.95 16.36 10.97
N GLY A 182 -0.69 16.26 11.36
CA GLY A 182 0.25 17.37 11.27
C GLY A 182 1.70 16.89 11.16
N LEU A 183 2.44 17.52 10.26
CA LEU A 183 3.85 17.23 10.00
C LEU A 183 4.79 18.04 10.91
N GLY A 184 4.44 19.30 11.14
CA GLY A 184 5.28 20.24 11.90
C GLY A 184 6.46 20.81 11.10
N ASP A 185 7.00 21.92 11.59
CA ASP A 185 7.97 22.74 10.85
C ASP A 185 9.30 22.01 10.59
N GLU A 186 9.81 21.25 11.58
CA GLU A 186 11.07 20.50 11.46
C GLU A 186 11.00 19.45 10.33
N GLN A 187 9.91 18.68 10.27
CA GLN A 187 9.72 17.67 9.25
C GLN A 187 9.49 18.30 7.87
N LEU A 188 8.80 19.44 7.79
CA LEU A 188 8.60 20.18 6.55
C LEU A 188 9.91 20.76 6.01
N GLU A 189 10.77 21.31 6.88
CA GLU A 189 12.10 21.78 6.52
C GLU A 189 13.00 20.63 6.06
N TRP A 190 12.95 19.49 6.76
CA TRP A 190 13.64 18.27 6.33
C TRP A 190 13.19 17.83 4.93
N LEU A 191 11.88 17.81 4.67
CA LEU A 191 11.31 17.43 3.38
C LEU A 191 11.75 18.38 2.26
N GLU A 192 11.73 19.69 2.50
CA GLU A 192 12.22 20.67 1.53
C GLU A 192 13.70 20.44 1.18
N ASN A 193 14.53 20.17 2.18
CA ASN A 193 15.95 19.92 2.01
C ASN A 193 16.24 18.61 1.27
N ASP A 194 15.54 17.53 1.60
CA ASP A 194 15.65 16.23 0.91
C ASP A 194 15.28 16.36 -0.58
N LEU A 195 14.25 17.15 -0.89
CA LEU A 195 13.78 17.36 -2.25
C LEU A 195 14.66 18.32 -3.05
N LYS A 196 15.43 19.21 -2.42
CA LYS A 196 16.12 20.36 -3.07
C LYS A 196 17.09 19.95 -4.18
N GLY A 197 17.86 18.88 -3.96
CA GLY A 197 18.88 18.40 -4.91
C GLY A 197 18.33 17.54 -6.06
N ARG A 198 17.03 17.20 -6.03
CA ARG A 198 16.45 16.24 -6.97
C ARG A 198 16.02 16.89 -8.28
N SER A 199 16.20 16.20 -9.40
CA SER A 199 15.68 16.65 -10.70
C SER A 199 14.15 16.66 -10.69
N SER A 200 13.51 17.62 -11.38
CA SER A 200 12.05 17.63 -11.58
C SER A 200 11.53 16.39 -12.32
N SER A 201 12.40 15.65 -13.02
CA SER A 201 12.05 14.38 -13.68
C SER A 201 12.07 13.17 -12.75
N THR A 202 12.50 13.32 -11.49
CA THR A 202 12.55 12.22 -10.51
C THR A 202 11.13 11.83 -10.12
N PRO A 203 10.68 10.57 -10.31
CA PRO A 203 9.41 10.11 -9.78
C PRO A 203 9.46 10.07 -8.25
N ILE A 204 8.44 10.66 -7.61
CA ILE A 204 8.36 10.72 -6.14
C ILE A 204 7.20 9.85 -5.63
N VAL A 205 7.45 9.09 -4.58
CA VAL A 205 6.43 8.43 -3.76
C VAL A 205 6.48 9.01 -2.36
N VAL A 206 5.37 9.57 -1.91
CA VAL A 206 5.18 9.98 -0.52
C VAL A 206 4.21 9.00 0.12
N PHE A 207 4.54 8.47 1.28
CA PHE A 207 3.63 7.63 2.05
C PHE A 207 3.54 8.12 3.49
N ALA A 208 2.32 8.25 3.98
CA ALA A 208 1.97 8.70 5.33
C ALA A 208 0.75 7.90 5.81
N HIS A 209 0.36 8.03 7.08
CA HIS A 209 -0.83 7.33 7.56
C HIS A 209 -2.13 8.08 7.26
N MET A 210 -2.24 9.32 7.74
CA MET A 210 -3.43 10.14 7.50
C MET A 210 -3.41 10.74 6.07
N PRO A 211 -4.58 11.01 5.47
CA PRO A 211 -4.63 11.61 4.14
C PRO A 211 -3.86 12.93 4.05
N MET A 212 -3.06 13.09 3.00
CA MET A 212 -2.31 14.31 2.69
C MET A 212 -3.13 15.32 1.85
N TRP A 213 -4.45 15.12 1.83
CA TRP A 213 -5.46 16.11 1.46
C TRP A 213 -6.68 15.90 2.35
N THR A 214 -7.51 16.92 2.53
CA THR A 214 -8.71 16.79 3.36
C THR A 214 -9.81 16.07 2.58
N ILE A 215 -10.13 14.83 2.98
CA ILE A 215 -11.24 14.02 2.45
C ILE A 215 -12.53 14.38 3.18
N TYR A 216 -12.49 14.40 4.52
CA TYR A 216 -13.64 14.73 5.35
C TYR A 216 -13.20 15.29 6.71
N GLU A 217 -13.14 16.62 6.79
CA GLU A 217 -12.64 17.33 7.97
C GLU A 217 -13.35 16.97 9.29
N PRO A 218 -14.69 16.80 9.35
CA PRO A 218 -15.36 16.49 10.62
C PRO A 218 -14.89 15.19 11.29
N TRP A 219 -14.25 14.29 10.55
CA TRP A 219 -13.70 13.03 11.05
C TRP A 219 -12.17 13.03 11.13
N GLY A 220 -11.54 14.20 10.99
CA GLY A 220 -10.08 14.32 10.99
C GLY A 220 -9.41 13.70 9.76
N TRP A 221 -10.16 13.39 8.70
CA TRP A 221 -9.62 12.72 7.51
C TRP A 221 -8.85 13.70 6.62
N GLY A 222 -7.64 14.03 7.05
CA GLY A 222 -6.72 14.94 6.38
C GLY A 222 -5.51 15.28 7.24
N THR A 223 -4.59 16.04 6.67
CA THR A 223 -3.39 16.56 7.34
C THR A 223 -3.38 18.08 7.15
N GLY A 224 -3.43 18.83 8.24
CA GLY A 224 -3.72 20.28 8.21
C GLY A 224 -2.63 21.12 7.55
N ASP A 225 -1.37 20.68 7.59
CA ASP A 225 -0.22 21.35 6.97
C ASP A 225 0.29 20.64 5.70
N ALA A 226 -0.47 19.68 5.14
CA ALA A 226 -0.08 19.00 3.91
C ALA A 226 0.03 19.93 2.70
N GLY A 227 -0.68 21.07 2.69
CA GLY A 227 -0.56 22.07 1.62
C GLY A 227 0.87 22.60 1.45
N GLN A 228 1.63 22.72 2.55
CA GLN A 228 3.03 23.14 2.49
C GLN A 228 3.91 22.05 1.88
N ALA A 229 3.73 20.79 2.29
CA ALA A 229 4.41 19.65 1.66
C ALA A 229 4.11 19.55 0.15
N MET A 230 2.85 19.73 -0.24
CA MET A 230 2.45 19.73 -1.67
C MET A 230 3.12 20.87 -2.46
N SER A 231 3.39 22.00 -1.82
CA SER A 231 4.09 23.13 -2.45
C SER A 231 5.52 22.79 -2.88
N TYR A 232 6.20 21.89 -2.14
CA TYR A 232 7.53 21.39 -2.47
C TYR A 232 7.50 20.32 -3.56
N LEU A 233 6.43 19.54 -3.60
CA LEU A 233 6.25 18.38 -4.49
C LEU A 233 5.73 18.73 -5.89
N LYS A 234 4.93 19.80 -6.02
CA LYS A 234 4.28 20.17 -7.30
C LYS A 234 5.23 20.39 -8.48
N ARG A 235 6.55 20.57 -8.24
CA ARG A 235 7.55 20.75 -9.30
C ARG A 235 7.97 19.44 -10.00
N PHE A 236 7.70 18.28 -9.41
CA PHE A 236 8.12 16.98 -9.95
C PHE A 236 7.13 16.45 -10.96
N GLY A 237 7.58 15.99 -12.12
CA GLY A 237 6.71 15.53 -13.21
C GLY A 237 5.78 14.37 -12.84
N SER A 238 6.08 13.62 -11.77
CA SER A 238 5.21 12.57 -11.23
C SER A 238 5.37 12.44 -9.72
N VAL A 239 4.27 12.60 -9.00
CA VAL A 239 4.20 12.40 -7.54
C VAL A 239 3.04 11.47 -7.23
N THR A 240 3.31 10.42 -6.46
CA THR A 240 2.29 9.50 -5.95
C THR A 240 2.25 9.63 -4.43
N VAL A 241 1.09 9.97 -3.88
CA VAL A 241 0.89 10.15 -2.44
C VAL A 241 -0.04 9.06 -1.92
N LEU A 242 0.44 8.30 -0.95
CA LEU A 242 -0.19 7.08 -0.46
C LEU A 242 -0.54 7.21 1.02
N ASN A 243 -1.75 6.79 1.39
CA ASN A 243 -2.16 6.75 2.79
C ASN A 243 -3.12 5.60 3.12
N GLY A 244 -3.30 5.39 4.43
CA GLY A 244 -4.25 4.45 5.03
C GLY A 244 -5.44 5.17 5.65
N HIS A 245 -5.73 4.85 6.92
CA HIS A 245 -6.56 5.57 7.89
C HIS A 245 -8.07 5.53 7.64
N ILE A 246 -8.50 5.63 6.37
CA ILE A 246 -9.94 5.69 6.02
C ILE A 246 -10.53 4.34 5.60
N HIS A 247 -9.68 3.31 5.50
CA HIS A 247 -10.03 1.91 5.20
C HIS A 247 -10.78 1.71 3.87
N GLN A 248 -10.59 2.63 2.93
CA GLN A 248 -11.33 2.71 1.67
C GLN A 248 -10.38 3.03 0.53
N ILE A 249 -10.78 2.72 -0.71
CA ILE A 249 -10.08 3.18 -1.90
C ILE A 249 -10.73 4.48 -2.35
N VAL A 250 -9.98 5.57 -2.21
CA VAL A 250 -10.28 6.90 -2.75
C VAL A 250 -9.05 7.30 -3.55
N SER A 251 -9.28 7.93 -4.70
CA SER A 251 -8.20 8.42 -5.53
C SER A 251 -8.54 9.80 -6.07
N LYS A 252 -7.53 10.66 -6.14
CA LYS A 252 -7.64 12.03 -6.63
C LYS A 252 -6.39 12.35 -7.44
N VAL A 253 -6.54 13.14 -8.50
CA VAL A 253 -5.41 13.73 -9.22
C VAL A 253 -5.50 15.25 -9.10
N GLU A 254 -4.39 15.90 -8.74
CA GLU A 254 -4.24 17.35 -8.73
C GLU A 254 -2.94 17.72 -9.46
N GLY A 255 -3.08 18.20 -10.70
CA GLY A 255 -1.94 18.42 -11.58
C GLY A 255 -1.17 17.12 -11.85
N ASN A 256 0.08 17.08 -11.42
CA ASN A 256 1.02 15.95 -11.50
C ASN A 256 1.08 15.09 -10.23
N ILE A 257 0.24 15.41 -9.23
CA ILE A 257 0.17 14.66 -7.97
C ILE A 257 -1.05 13.75 -8.02
N THR A 258 -0.80 12.45 -7.93
CA THR A 258 -1.84 11.43 -7.79
C THR A 258 -1.87 10.96 -6.36
N PHE A 259 -3.05 10.97 -5.77
CA PHE A 259 -3.27 10.49 -4.43
C PHE A 259 -4.09 9.20 -4.42
N HIS A 260 -3.70 8.27 -3.55
CA HIS A 260 -4.38 6.98 -3.37
C HIS A 260 -4.46 6.58 -1.90
N THR A 261 -5.65 6.16 -1.48
CA THR A 261 -5.85 5.54 -0.18
C THR A 261 -5.95 4.03 -0.32
N ALA A 262 -5.45 3.29 0.68
CA ALA A 262 -5.56 1.84 0.75
C ALA A 262 -6.75 1.39 1.62
N ARG A 263 -7.21 0.16 1.34
CA ARG A 263 -8.10 -0.57 2.25
C ARG A 263 -7.31 -1.10 3.43
N SER A 264 -8.01 -1.27 4.54
CA SER A 264 -7.51 -1.98 5.71
C SER A 264 -7.51 -3.48 5.44
N THR A 265 -6.51 -4.17 6.01
CA THR A 265 -6.54 -5.64 6.09
C THR A 265 -7.35 -6.15 7.29
N ALA A 266 -7.76 -5.27 8.21
CA ALA A 266 -8.49 -5.60 9.43
C ALA A 266 -10.02 -5.51 9.26
N TYR A 267 -10.58 -4.34 9.00
CA TYR A 267 -12.03 -4.11 8.91
C TYR A 267 -12.35 -2.91 8.02
N PRO A 268 -13.53 -2.81 7.39
CA PRO A 268 -13.93 -1.58 6.69
C PRO A 268 -14.37 -0.48 7.66
N GLN A 269 -14.43 0.76 7.17
CA GLN A 269 -15.08 1.89 7.84
C GLN A 269 -16.24 2.43 6.98
N PRO A 270 -17.20 3.19 7.56
CA PRO A 270 -18.23 3.88 6.79
C PRO A 270 -17.65 4.90 5.80
N THR A 271 -18.39 5.22 4.75
CA THR A 271 -18.05 6.33 3.84
C THR A 271 -18.16 7.68 4.57
N ALA A 272 -17.38 8.68 4.14
CA ALA A 272 -17.42 10.04 4.70
C ALA A 272 -18.85 10.56 4.91
N GLY A 273 -19.15 11.01 6.14
CA GLY A 273 -20.45 11.59 6.51
C GLY A 273 -21.59 10.59 6.68
N ASN A 274 -21.34 9.29 6.56
CA ASN A 274 -22.34 8.24 6.77
C ASN A 274 -22.15 7.57 8.13
N GLY A 275 -22.99 7.91 9.11
CA GLY A 275 -22.89 7.41 10.48
C GLY A 275 -22.32 8.43 11.46
N THR A 276 -21.99 7.99 12.67
CA THR A 276 -21.60 8.88 13.78
C THR A 276 -20.11 9.21 13.82
N GLY A 277 -19.27 8.51 13.05
CA GLY A 277 -17.82 8.69 13.06
C GLY A 277 -17.08 7.61 12.29
N PRO A 278 -15.74 7.77 12.13
CA PRO A 278 -14.88 6.71 11.61
C PRO A 278 -14.81 5.59 12.67
N GLY A 279 -15.00 4.34 12.24
CA GLY A 279 -14.96 3.21 13.16
C GLY A 279 -15.22 1.87 12.46
N PRO A 280 -14.95 0.74 13.15
CA PRO A 280 -15.14 -0.58 12.58
C PRO A 280 -16.58 -0.80 12.10
N LEU A 281 -16.74 -1.07 10.81
CA LEU A 281 -18.02 -1.35 10.19
C LEU A 281 -18.24 -2.87 10.12
N THR A 282 -19.23 -3.36 10.85
CA THR A 282 -19.69 -4.74 10.70
C THR A 282 -20.46 -4.89 9.39
N VAL A 283 -20.07 -5.87 8.59
CA VAL A 283 -20.75 -6.25 7.35
C VAL A 283 -21.03 -7.75 7.35
N PRO A 284 -21.96 -8.25 6.50
CA PRO A 284 -22.16 -9.68 6.35
C PRO A 284 -20.84 -10.41 6.09
N SER A 285 -20.67 -11.59 6.69
CA SER A 285 -19.38 -12.31 6.67
C SER A 285 -18.91 -12.68 5.26
N ASP A 286 -19.83 -12.83 4.31
CA ASP A 286 -19.55 -13.06 2.88
C ASP A 286 -19.13 -11.79 2.13
N GLN A 287 -19.38 -10.61 2.69
CA GLN A 287 -18.98 -9.31 2.14
C GLN A 287 -17.65 -8.80 2.72
N LEU A 288 -17.30 -9.17 3.95
CA LEU A 288 -16.06 -8.74 4.60
C LEU A 288 -14.82 -9.01 3.72
N PRO A 289 -14.62 -10.22 3.14
CA PRO A 289 -13.52 -10.48 2.21
C PRO A 289 -13.46 -9.47 1.06
N LYS A 290 -14.60 -9.09 0.45
CA LYS A 290 -14.64 -8.14 -0.68
C LYS A 290 -14.27 -6.72 -0.28
N MET A 291 -14.61 -6.32 0.95
CA MET A 291 -14.32 -4.98 1.48
C MET A 291 -12.89 -4.83 1.96
N LEU A 292 -12.31 -5.90 2.50
CA LEU A 292 -10.87 -6.04 2.73
C LEU A 292 -10.10 -6.40 1.44
N GLY A 293 -10.81 -6.50 0.30
CA GLY A 293 -10.31 -6.93 -0.99
C GLY A 293 -9.47 -8.21 -1.01
N VAL A 294 -9.83 -9.15 -0.14
CA VAL A 294 -9.56 -10.57 -0.29
C VAL A 294 -10.29 -11.09 -1.52
N THR A 295 -9.53 -11.51 -2.52
CA THR A 295 -10.08 -12.15 -3.72
C THR A 295 -9.80 -13.66 -3.63
N SER A 296 -10.84 -14.48 -3.52
CA SER A 296 -10.66 -15.93 -3.60
C SER A 296 -10.39 -16.34 -5.06
N ILE A 297 -9.14 -16.62 -5.41
CA ILE A 297 -8.83 -17.27 -6.68
C ILE A 297 -9.00 -18.79 -6.48
N LYS A 298 -10.07 -19.37 -7.02
CA LYS A 298 -10.11 -20.83 -7.24
C LYS A 298 -9.09 -21.15 -8.33
N ILE A 299 -7.87 -21.53 -7.94
CA ILE A 299 -6.90 -22.09 -8.88
C ILE A 299 -7.46 -23.43 -9.34
N ALA A 300 -8.07 -23.45 -10.53
CA ALA A 300 -8.36 -24.70 -11.22
C ALA A 300 -7.01 -25.34 -11.56
N ARG A 301 -6.56 -26.30 -10.74
CA ARG A 301 -5.50 -27.24 -11.13
C ARG A 301 -6.07 -28.12 -12.23
N HIS A 302 -5.99 -27.67 -13.48
CA HIS A 302 -6.21 -28.57 -14.60
C HIS A 302 -5.12 -29.65 -14.58
N PRO A 303 -5.45 -30.95 -14.61
CA PRO A 303 -4.45 -31.97 -14.84
C PRO A 303 -3.93 -31.81 -16.27
N LEU A 304 -2.61 -31.72 -16.39
CA LEU A 304 -1.89 -31.87 -17.66
C LEU A 304 -2.30 -33.21 -18.28
N LYS A 305 -3.16 -33.17 -19.29
CA LYS A 305 -3.24 -34.23 -20.29
C LYS A 305 -2.69 -33.67 -21.59
N ALA A 306 -1.42 -33.94 -21.83
CA ALA A 306 -0.88 -33.93 -23.17
C ALA A 306 -1.48 -35.12 -23.92
N THR A 307 -2.18 -34.86 -25.01
CA THR A 307 -2.43 -35.83 -26.07
C THR A 307 -2.03 -35.15 -27.37
N LEU A 308 -0.80 -35.45 -27.79
CA LEU A 308 -0.39 -35.37 -29.19
C LEU A 308 -0.94 -36.64 -29.83
N ASP A 309 -1.96 -36.51 -30.67
CA ASP A 309 -2.30 -37.53 -31.66
C ASP A 309 -1.69 -37.09 -32.98
N ASP A 310 -0.59 -37.73 -33.35
CA ASP A 310 -0.18 -37.85 -34.75
C ASP A 310 -0.15 -39.35 -35.06
N THR A 311 -1.04 -39.78 -35.95
CA THR A 311 -0.84 -41.03 -36.67
C THR A 311 -1.41 -40.88 -38.08
N THR A 312 -0.53 -41.01 -39.06
CA THR A 312 -0.92 -41.39 -40.43
C THR A 312 -0.05 -42.56 -40.91
N LEU A 313 -0.73 -43.48 -41.59
CA LEU A 313 -0.27 -44.61 -42.43
C LEU A 313 0.32 -45.83 -41.69
N VAL A 314 -0.48 -46.90 -41.56
CA VAL A 314 -0.65 -47.97 -42.58
C VAL A 314 -2.09 -48.45 -42.56
#